data_AF-A0A437GXK5-F1
#
_entry.id   AF-A0A437GXK5-F1
#
_cell.length_a   1.000
_cell.length_b   1.000
_cell.length_c   1.000
_cell.angle_alpha   90.00
_cell.angle_beta   90.00
_cell.angle_gamma   90.00
#
_symmetry.space_group_name_H-M   'P 1'
#
loop_
_entity.id
_entity.type
_entity.pdbx_description
1 polymer ?
#
loop_
_entity_poly.entity_id
_entity_poly.type
_entity_poly.pdbx_seq_one_letter_code
_entity_poly.pdbx_strand_id
1 'polypeptide(L)'
;MLRRWRYRSCPKWSLLIVRSSRQAQRPITNLARHKVVRFEDVALVLLAAGRSSRFGGGKLLTELGGMPLAFHAARTFAALPFATRVAVYSDDTPDLGSFGFECVKLSPADAPLSRSIAQGVAIAMRDDPAAIMIALADMPFVSAAHLSDMVAQFDGDRLATWGVATMPPALFGPQHFGALSALSGDRGAGALLHDAATIALDPALAIDIDSKDDLERARQSVERKWNGGRGRD
;
A
#
# COMPACT_ATOMS: atom_id res chain seq x y z
N MET A 1 60.89 5.58 80.69
CA MET A 1 61.32 4.16 80.60
C MET A 1 60.42 3.43 79.60
N LEU A 2 60.98 2.43 78.89
CA LEU A 2 60.33 1.26 78.23
C LEU A 2 59.01 1.51 77.42
N ARG A 3 58.98 1.46 76.08
CA ARG A 3 59.10 0.27 75.16
C ARG A 3 57.99 -0.78 75.42
N ARG A 4 57.34 -1.47 74.47
CA ARG A 4 57.38 -1.65 73.00
C ARG A 4 56.52 -2.91 72.71
N TRP A 5 55.84 -2.98 71.55
CA TRP A 5 55.49 -4.13 70.66
C TRP A 5 54.06 -3.92 70.10
N ARG A 6 53.73 -3.84 68.80
CA ARG A 6 54.18 -4.36 67.47
C ARG A 6 53.85 -5.82 67.13
N TYR A 7 52.96 -5.98 66.14
CA TYR A 7 52.95 -7.02 65.06
C TYR A 7 52.70 -8.49 65.52
N ARG A 8 52.13 -9.45 64.76
CA ARG A 8 51.89 -9.73 63.31
C ARG A 8 50.74 -10.80 63.27
N SER A 9 49.84 -10.96 62.29
CA SER A 9 50.05 -11.58 60.95
C SER A 9 48.71 -11.72 60.18
N CYS A 10 48.74 -11.68 58.84
CA CYS A 10 47.59 -11.90 57.95
C CYS A 10 47.37 -13.38 57.56
N PRO A 11 46.19 -13.72 56.99
CA PRO A 11 46.03 -13.92 55.53
C PRO A 11 44.73 -13.29 54.96
N LYS A 12 44.44 -13.11 53.64
CA LYS A 12 45.18 -13.21 52.36
C LYS A 12 44.42 -12.42 51.23
N TRP A 13 44.89 -12.55 49.97
CA TRP A 13 44.41 -12.10 48.63
C TRP A 13 42.88 -12.19 48.34
N SER A 14 42.26 -11.52 47.34
CA SER A 14 42.56 -10.35 46.47
C SER A 14 41.34 -10.07 45.56
N LEU A 15 41.07 -8.82 45.16
CA LEU A 15 40.39 -8.56 43.87
C LEU A 15 40.69 -7.18 43.28
N LEU A 16 40.93 -7.16 41.96
CA LEU A 16 41.03 -5.97 41.13
C LEU A 16 39.65 -5.30 40.98
N ILE A 17 39.57 -3.97 41.06
CA ILE A 17 38.44 -3.22 40.50
C ILE A 17 38.98 -2.25 39.46
N VAL A 18 38.67 -2.55 38.20
CA VAL A 18 38.97 -1.71 37.04
C VAL A 18 38.01 -0.51 37.02
N ARG A 19 38.52 0.67 36.64
CA ARG A 19 37.71 1.88 36.48
C ARG A 19 36.62 1.67 35.42
N SER A 20 35.36 1.88 35.77
CA SER A 20 34.28 2.07 34.80
C SER A 20 33.93 3.55 34.67
N SER A 21 33.77 4.01 33.42
CA SER A 21 33.52 5.40 33.06
C SER A 21 32.11 5.84 33.44
N ARG A 22 31.97 7.09 33.92
CA ARG A 22 30.65 7.73 34.10
C ARG A 22 30.05 8.07 32.74
N GLN A 23 29.32 7.13 32.15
CA GLN A 23 28.54 7.37 30.95
C GLN A 23 27.23 8.07 31.35
N ALA A 24 27.07 9.33 30.95
CA ALA A 24 25.88 10.11 31.28
C ALA A 24 24.64 9.48 30.61
N GLN A 25 23.68 9.05 31.44
CA GLN A 25 22.40 8.53 30.96
C GLN A 25 21.60 9.67 30.34
N ARG A 26 21.53 9.69 29.00
CA ARG A 26 20.63 10.54 28.24
C ARG A 26 19.19 10.06 28.47
N PRO A 27 18.19 10.96 28.62
CA PRO A 27 16.80 10.55 28.73
C PRO A 27 16.35 9.88 27.43
N ILE A 28 15.74 8.69 27.54
CA ILE A 28 15.15 7.98 26.41
C ILE A 28 13.75 8.57 26.17
N THR A 29 13.67 9.65 25.41
CA THR A 29 12.40 10.21 24.92
C THR A 29 12.34 10.14 23.40
N ASN A 30 12.44 8.93 22.86
CA ASN A 30 12.02 8.65 21.48
C ASN A 30 10.59 8.10 21.48
N LEU A 31 9.63 8.91 21.95
CA LEU A 31 8.28 8.79 21.41
C LEU A 31 8.31 9.44 20.03
N ALA A 32 8.65 8.65 19.03
CA ALA A 32 8.31 8.97 17.65
C ALA A 32 6.80 9.19 17.62
N ARG A 33 6.37 10.45 17.45
CA ARG A 33 4.96 10.74 17.18
C ARG A 33 4.65 10.05 15.86
N HIS A 34 3.82 9.01 15.87
CA HIS A 34 3.30 8.45 14.63
C HIS A 34 2.70 9.62 13.84
N LYS A 35 3.32 9.96 12.70
CA LYS A 35 2.84 11.03 11.84
C LYS A 35 1.50 10.53 11.30
N VAL A 36 0.40 11.17 11.70
CA VAL A 36 -0.92 10.86 11.15
C VAL A 36 -0.85 11.15 9.66
N VAL A 37 -0.86 10.08 8.86
CA VAL A 37 -0.84 10.16 7.39
C VAL A 37 -2.24 10.58 6.93
N ARG A 38 -2.29 11.49 5.96
CA ARG A 38 -3.54 11.91 5.31
C ARG A 38 -3.48 11.61 3.82
N PHE A 39 -4.60 11.71 3.11
CA PHE A 39 -4.60 11.54 1.66
C PHE A 39 -3.63 12.53 0.97
N GLU A 40 -3.52 13.75 1.49
CA GLU A 40 -2.61 14.79 0.99
C GLU A 40 -1.12 14.48 1.23
N ASP A 41 -0.79 13.44 2.01
CA ASP A 41 0.56 12.89 2.17
C ASP A 41 0.79 11.61 1.32
N VAL A 42 -0.24 11.08 0.65
CA VAL A 42 -0.22 9.78 -0.04
C VAL A 42 -0.23 9.96 -1.55
N ALA A 43 0.72 9.34 -2.25
CA ALA A 43 0.66 9.20 -3.69
C ALA A 43 -0.05 7.89 -4.09
N LEU A 44 -0.98 7.97 -5.05
CA LEU A 44 -1.68 6.80 -5.60
C LEU A 44 -1.00 6.34 -6.89
N VAL A 45 -0.77 5.03 -7.00
CA VAL A 45 -0.39 4.33 -8.23
C VAL A 45 -1.51 3.36 -8.60
N LEU A 46 -2.29 3.71 -9.62
CA LEU A 46 -3.34 2.88 -10.19
C LEU A 46 -2.76 2.04 -11.34
N LEU A 47 -2.72 0.72 -11.16
CA LEU A 47 -2.29 -0.22 -12.18
C LEU A 47 -3.46 -0.50 -13.11
N ALA A 48 -3.35 0.00 -14.35
CA ALA A 48 -4.37 -0.14 -15.40
C ALA A 48 -3.82 -0.84 -16.66
N ALA A 49 -2.55 -1.26 -16.69
CA ALA A 49 -1.94 -1.95 -17.83
C ALA A 49 -2.12 -3.48 -17.81
N GLY A 50 -3.15 -4.00 -17.12
CA GLY A 50 -3.36 -5.43 -16.88
C GLY A 50 -3.59 -6.25 -18.16
N ARG A 51 -2.82 -7.32 -18.36
CA ARG A 51 -2.91 -8.18 -19.55
C ARG A 51 -4.19 -9.01 -19.53
N SER A 52 -5.20 -8.53 -20.25
CA SER A 52 -6.57 -9.03 -20.30
C SER A 52 -6.75 -10.32 -21.13
N SER A 53 -5.84 -11.28 -20.97
CA SER A 53 -5.72 -12.48 -21.82
C SER A 53 -6.96 -13.37 -21.78
N ARG A 54 -7.61 -13.51 -20.62
CA ARG A 54 -8.87 -14.25 -20.44
C ARG A 54 -10.10 -13.55 -21.03
N PHE A 55 -10.01 -12.24 -21.28
CA PHE A 55 -11.07 -11.44 -21.90
C PHE A 55 -10.94 -11.35 -23.43
N GLY A 56 -9.72 -11.53 -23.96
CA GLY A 56 -9.38 -11.27 -25.36
C GLY A 56 -8.92 -9.84 -25.64
N GLY A 57 -8.47 -9.12 -24.60
CA GLY A 57 -8.20 -7.67 -24.65
C GLY A 57 -9.34 -6.84 -24.05
N GLY A 58 -9.12 -5.53 -23.88
CA GLY A 58 -10.16 -4.53 -23.61
C GLY A 58 -10.99 -4.68 -22.31
N LYS A 59 -10.54 -5.46 -21.30
CA LYS A 59 -11.23 -5.66 -20.01
C LYS A 59 -11.66 -4.34 -19.37
N LEU A 60 -10.72 -3.38 -19.33
CA LEU A 60 -10.91 -2.07 -18.70
C LEU A 60 -11.82 -1.10 -19.49
N LEU A 61 -11.97 -1.34 -20.80
CA LEU A 61 -12.91 -0.64 -21.68
C LEU A 61 -14.32 -1.24 -21.61
N THR A 62 -14.48 -2.47 -21.11
CA THR A 62 -15.76 -3.17 -21.09
C THR A 62 -16.71 -2.55 -20.07
N GLU A 63 -17.99 -2.41 -20.44
CA GLU A 63 -18.98 -1.75 -19.58
C GLU A 63 -19.46 -2.62 -18.40
N LEU A 64 -19.48 -1.95 -17.24
CA LEU A 64 -20.17 -2.36 -16.02
C LEU A 64 -21.11 -1.21 -15.62
N GLY A 65 -22.42 -1.44 -15.59
CA GLY A 65 -23.40 -0.41 -15.21
C GLY A 65 -23.36 0.87 -16.07
N GLY A 66 -23.11 0.74 -17.38
CA GLY A 66 -23.09 1.87 -18.33
C GLY A 66 -21.83 2.74 -18.30
N MET A 67 -20.74 2.28 -17.67
CA MET A 67 -19.42 2.93 -17.73
C MET A 67 -18.31 1.89 -17.90
N PRO A 68 -17.19 2.23 -18.57
CA PRO A 68 -15.99 1.39 -18.62
C PRO A 68 -15.53 0.95 -17.23
N LEU A 69 -15.10 -0.30 -17.09
CA LEU A 69 -14.69 -0.90 -15.82
C LEU A 69 -13.68 -0.03 -15.05
N ALA A 70 -12.63 0.46 -15.70
CA ALA A 70 -11.61 1.28 -15.04
C ALA A 70 -12.12 2.61 -14.47
N PHE A 71 -13.21 3.15 -15.01
CA PHE A 71 -13.79 4.41 -14.54
C PHE A 71 -14.46 4.28 -13.17
N HIS A 72 -14.89 3.08 -12.75
CA HIS A 72 -15.44 2.88 -11.40
C HIS A 72 -14.37 3.10 -10.33
N ALA A 73 -13.21 2.46 -10.49
CA ALA A 73 -12.06 2.66 -9.61
C ALA A 73 -11.55 4.11 -9.69
N ALA A 74 -11.29 4.62 -10.91
CA ALA A 74 -10.76 5.97 -11.12
C ALA A 74 -11.64 7.06 -10.51
N ARG A 75 -12.97 6.96 -10.63
CA ARG A 75 -13.92 7.90 -10.02
C ARG A 75 -13.86 7.88 -8.49
N THR A 76 -13.75 6.70 -7.87
CA THR A 76 -13.61 6.59 -6.40
C THR A 76 -12.31 7.25 -5.93
N PHE A 77 -11.20 7.00 -6.62
CA PHE A 77 -9.90 7.59 -6.28
C PHE A 77 -9.82 9.10 -6.55
N ALA A 78 -10.46 9.60 -7.61
CA ALA A 78 -10.50 11.03 -7.94
C ALA A 78 -11.33 11.86 -6.95
N ALA A 79 -12.25 11.25 -6.21
CA ALA A 79 -13.01 11.89 -5.14
C ALA A 79 -12.21 12.09 -3.83
N LEU A 80 -10.97 11.60 -3.76
CA LEU A 80 -10.11 11.65 -2.58
C LEU A 80 -8.88 12.54 -2.83
N PRO A 81 -8.44 13.36 -1.85
CA PRO A 81 -7.41 14.37 -2.04
C PRO A 81 -6.00 13.79 -1.95
N PHE A 82 -5.71 12.74 -2.72
CA PHE A 82 -4.36 12.20 -2.89
C PHE A 82 -3.38 13.29 -3.35
N ALA A 83 -2.17 13.29 -2.78
CA ALA A 83 -1.08 14.21 -3.12
C ALA A 83 -0.82 14.22 -4.64
N THR A 84 -0.62 13.03 -5.19
CA THR A 84 -0.40 12.77 -6.62
C THR A 84 -1.15 11.49 -7.00
N ARG A 85 -1.74 11.46 -8.20
CA ARG A 85 -2.43 10.27 -8.76
C ARG A 85 -1.77 9.88 -10.07
N VAL A 86 -1.16 8.71 -10.11
CA VAL A 86 -0.48 8.14 -11.28
C VAL A 86 -1.28 6.95 -11.80
N ALA A 87 -1.52 6.88 -13.10
CA ALA A 87 -2.13 5.73 -13.75
C ALA A 87 -1.16 5.09 -14.75
N VAL A 88 -0.82 3.82 -14.56
CA VAL A 88 0.04 3.08 -15.48
C VAL A 88 -0.84 2.29 -16.45
N TYR A 89 -0.84 2.68 -17.73
CA TYR A 89 -1.86 2.26 -18.69
C TYR A 89 -1.29 1.51 -19.91
N SER A 90 -2.15 0.77 -20.61
CA SER A 90 -1.89 0.13 -21.91
C SER A 90 -2.86 0.64 -22.98
N ASP A 91 -2.67 0.28 -24.24
CA ASP A 91 -3.57 0.71 -25.33
C ASP A 91 -5.03 0.22 -25.18
N ASP A 92 -5.27 -0.79 -24.32
CA ASP A 92 -6.59 -1.31 -23.95
C ASP A 92 -7.23 -0.58 -22.74
N THR A 93 -6.68 0.57 -22.34
CA THR A 93 -7.15 1.37 -21.18
C THR A 93 -7.89 2.62 -21.66
N PRO A 94 -9.07 2.97 -21.10
CA PRO A 94 -9.71 4.25 -21.40
C PRO A 94 -8.91 5.44 -20.84
N ASP A 95 -9.22 6.67 -21.27
CA ASP A 95 -8.53 7.87 -20.79
C ASP A 95 -8.84 8.18 -19.30
N LEU A 96 -7.87 7.84 -18.45
CA LEU A 96 -7.90 8.13 -17.00
C LEU A 96 -7.46 9.56 -16.66
N GLY A 97 -6.90 10.31 -17.62
CA GLY A 97 -6.55 11.72 -17.45
C GLY A 97 -7.77 12.61 -17.17
N SER A 98 -8.93 12.22 -17.71
CA SER A 98 -10.24 12.80 -17.39
C SER A 98 -10.61 12.77 -15.89
N PHE A 99 -9.99 11.88 -15.10
CA PHE A 99 -10.14 11.77 -13.64
C PHE A 99 -8.97 12.43 -12.87
N GLY A 100 -8.13 13.21 -13.54
CA GLY A 100 -7.02 13.93 -12.92
C GLY A 100 -5.86 13.02 -12.48
N PHE A 101 -5.52 12.02 -13.31
CA PHE A 101 -4.33 11.17 -13.17
C PHE A 101 -3.21 11.60 -14.12
N GLU A 102 -1.95 11.58 -13.67
CA GLU A 102 -0.78 11.54 -14.56
C GLU A 102 -0.70 10.14 -15.19
N CYS A 103 -1.01 10.05 -16.49
CA CYS A 103 -1.05 8.78 -17.21
C CYS A 103 0.32 8.45 -17.82
N VAL A 104 0.90 7.30 -17.45
CA VAL A 104 2.15 6.79 -18.00
C VAL A 104 1.92 5.47 -18.74
N LYS A 105 2.35 5.40 -20.01
CA LYS A 105 2.22 4.18 -20.82
C LYS A 105 3.23 3.12 -20.36
N LEU A 106 2.75 1.89 -20.13
CA LEU A 106 3.60 0.74 -19.87
C LEU A 106 4.54 0.50 -21.06
N SER A 107 5.84 0.36 -20.80
CA SER A 107 6.85 0.15 -21.85
C SER A 107 7.95 -0.83 -21.44
N PRO A 108 8.20 -1.90 -22.23
CA PRO A 108 7.43 -2.32 -23.41
C PRO A 108 5.99 -2.76 -23.06
N ALA A 109 5.09 -2.84 -24.05
CA ALA A 109 3.65 -3.05 -23.81
C ALA A 109 3.31 -4.43 -23.21
N ASP A 110 4.19 -5.42 -23.39
CA ASP A 110 4.08 -6.78 -22.86
C ASP A 110 4.87 -7.00 -21.55
N ALA A 111 5.43 -5.93 -20.98
CA ALA A 111 6.26 -5.97 -19.78
C ALA A 111 5.52 -6.57 -18.58
N PRO A 112 6.26 -7.20 -17.63
CA PRO A 112 5.68 -7.83 -16.46
C PRO A 112 5.09 -6.83 -15.47
N LEU A 113 4.24 -7.30 -14.56
CA LEU A 113 3.57 -6.48 -13.53
C LEU A 113 4.53 -5.63 -12.69
N SER A 114 5.72 -6.16 -12.38
CA SER A 114 6.79 -5.42 -11.70
C SER A 114 7.22 -4.15 -12.42
N ARG A 115 7.27 -4.16 -13.76
CA ARG A 115 7.61 -2.98 -14.57
C ARG A 115 6.55 -1.90 -14.45
N SER A 116 5.28 -2.30 -14.45
CA SER A 116 4.15 -1.39 -14.25
C SER A 116 4.23 -0.70 -12.88
N ILE A 117 4.45 -1.48 -11.82
CA ILE A 117 4.67 -0.94 -10.46
C ILE A 117 5.86 0.02 -10.44
N ALA A 118 7.02 -0.38 -10.96
CA ALA A 118 8.22 0.45 -10.93
C ALA A 118 8.08 1.77 -11.72
N GLN A 119 7.39 1.77 -12.87
CA GLN A 119 7.10 3.00 -13.60
C GLN A 119 6.17 3.94 -12.83
N GLY A 120 5.10 3.41 -12.23
CA GLY A 120 4.19 4.22 -11.42
C GLY A 120 4.83 4.79 -10.16
N VAL A 121 5.60 3.96 -9.44
CA VAL A 121 6.33 4.34 -8.21
C VAL A 121 7.39 5.40 -8.51
N ALA A 122 8.15 5.29 -9.60
CA ALA A 122 9.14 6.29 -9.98
C ALA A 122 8.56 7.69 -10.28
N ILE A 123 7.28 7.77 -10.67
CA ILE A 123 6.55 9.03 -10.81
C ILE A 123 6.01 9.48 -9.44
N ALA A 124 5.35 8.59 -8.70
CA ALA A 124 4.79 8.88 -7.38
C ALA A 124 5.82 9.38 -6.37
N MET A 125 7.08 8.95 -6.47
CA MET A 125 8.19 9.40 -5.60
C MET A 125 8.65 10.84 -5.84
N ARG A 126 8.25 11.52 -6.92
CA ARG A 126 8.73 12.87 -7.27
C ARG A 126 8.42 13.91 -6.19
N ASP A 127 7.33 13.73 -5.47
CA ASP A 127 6.79 14.68 -4.49
C ASP A 127 7.07 14.27 -3.02
N ASP A 128 8.01 13.33 -2.81
CA ASP A 128 8.40 12.77 -1.49
C ASP A 128 7.21 12.37 -0.59
N PRO A 129 6.29 11.50 -1.07
CA PRO A 129 5.08 11.16 -0.34
C PRO A 129 5.38 10.34 0.92
N ALA A 130 4.61 10.53 1.98
CA ALA A 130 4.74 9.75 3.21
C ALA A 130 4.29 8.29 3.04
N ALA A 131 3.50 7.99 2.01
CA ALA A 131 3.17 6.63 1.60
C ALA A 131 2.84 6.56 0.11
N ILE A 132 3.02 5.38 -0.48
CA ILE A 132 2.47 5.04 -1.80
C ILE A 132 1.35 4.03 -1.62
N MET A 133 0.17 4.34 -2.15
CA MET A 133 -0.93 3.39 -2.31
C MET A 133 -0.86 2.76 -3.70
N ILE A 134 -0.78 1.43 -3.77
CA ILE A 134 -0.93 0.67 -5.02
C ILE A 134 -2.34 0.10 -5.08
N ALA A 135 -3.05 0.35 -6.17
CA ALA A 135 -4.40 -0.14 -6.44
C ALA A 135 -4.53 -0.67 -7.87
N LEU A 136 -5.61 -1.41 -8.16
CA LEU A 136 -5.90 -1.96 -9.49
C LEU A 136 -7.16 -1.31 -10.08
N ALA A 137 -7.20 -1.13 -11.41
CA ALA A 137 -8.32 -0.50 -12.12
C ALA A 137 -9.53 -1.42 -12.32
N ASP A 138 -9.37 -2.72 -12.12
CA ASP A 138 -10.37 -3.80 -12.26
C ASP A 138 -11.04 -4.22 -10.95
N MET A 139 -10.81 -3.46 -9.88
CA MET A 139 -11.50 -3.58 -8.58
C MET A 139 -12.56 -2.47 -8.39
N PRO A 140 -13.72 -2.52 -9.07
CA PRO A 140 -14.67 -1.41 -9.18
C PRO A 140 -15.46 -1.11 -7.89
N PHE A 141 -15.44 -2.02 -6.91
CA PHE A 141 -16.28 -1.95 -5.71
C PHE A 141 -15.55 -1.54 -4.43
N VAL A 142 -14.23 -1.30 -4.51
CA VAL A 142 -13.46 -0.64 -3.46
C VAL A 142 -14.06 0.75 -3.22
N SER A 143 -14.40 1.05 -1.96
CA SER A 143 -15.13 2.27 -1.59
C SER A 143 -14.21 3.33 -0.99
N ALA A 144 -14.62 4.60 -1.09
CA ALA A 144 -13.93 5.70 -0.45
C ALA A 144 -13.86 5.56 1.09
N ALA A 145 -14.83 4.88 1.71
CA ALA A 145 -14.81 4.54 3.13
C ALA A 145 -13.65 3.58 3.47
N HIS A 146 -13.54 2.46 2.74
CA HIS A 146 -12.43 1.51 2.92
C HIS A 146 -11.06 2.18 2.73
N LEU A 147 -10.92 3.02 1.70
CA LEU A 147 -9.69 3.78 1.47
C LEU A 147 -9.38 4.77 2.61
N SER A 148 -10.40 5.37 3.21
CA SER A 148 -10.25 6.27 4.35
C SER A 148 -9.84 5.52 5.61
N ASP A 149 -10.43 4.35 5.87
CA ASP A 149 -10.06 3.47 6.98
C ASP A 149 -8.61 2.97 6.83
N MET A 150 -8.17 2.68 5.60
CA MET A 150 -6.77 2.37 5.30
C MET A 150 -5.82 3.52 5.62
N VAL A 151 -6.08 4.74 5.13
CA VAL A 151 -5.21 5.89 5.43
C VAL A 151 -5.20 6.22 6.92
N ALA A 152 -6.34 6.12 7.60
CA ALA A 152 -6.47 6.42 9.03
C ALA A 152 -5.75 5.42 9.95
N GLN A 153 -5.62 4.15 9.53
CA GLN A 153 -4.96 3.09 10.31
C GLN A 153 -3.51 2.81 9.88
N PHE A 154 -3.01 3.51 8.86
CA PHE A 154 -1.66 3.29 8.36
C PHE A 154 -0.60 3.78 9.37
N ASP A 155 0.23 2.85 9.85
CA ASP A 155 1.22 3.07 10.91
C ASP A 155 2.56 3.64 10.41
N GLY A 156 2.78 3.60 9.10
CA GLY A 156 4.02 3.96 8.43
C GLY A 156 4.80 2.79 7.82
N ASP A 157 4.35 1.54 7.98
CA ASP A 157 5.03 0.36 7.42
C ASP A 157 4.35 -0.21 6.18
N ARG A 158 3.45 -1.19 6.33
CA ARG A 158 2.69 -1.80 5.23
C ARG A 158 1.28 -2.16 5.70
N LEU A 159 0.28 -1.72 4.95
CA LEU A 159 -1.13 -1.99 5.24
C LEU A 159 -1.85 -2.38 3.96
N ALA A 160 -2.42 -3.58 3.92
CA ALA A 160 -3.10 -4.11 2.74
C ALA A 160 -4.59 -4.37 2.98
N THR A 161 -5.33 -4.58 1.90
CA THR A 161 -6.70 -5.07 2.00
C THR A 161 -6.70 -6.57 2.23
N TRP A 162 -7.57 -7.06 3.11
CA TRP A 162 -7.86 -8.49 3.24
C TRP A 162 -9.28 -8.75 2.71
N GLY A 163 -9.36 -9.37 1.54
CA GLY A 163 -10.62 -9.91 1.01
C GLY A 163 -10.72 -11.39 1.32
N VAL A 164 -10.45 -12.22 0.31
CA VAL A 164 -10.21 -13.67 0.48
C VAL A 164 -8.75 -14.00 0.78
N ALA A 165 -7.86 -13.04 0.58
CA ALA A 165 -6.43 -13.07 0.88
C ALA A 165 -5.92 -11.61 0.99
N THR A 166 -4.65 -11.44 1.36
CA THR A 166 -3.95 -10.14 1.31
C THR A 166 -3.82 -9.65 -0.13
N MET A 167 -4.36 -8.47 -0.43
CA MET A 167 -4.52 -7.96 -1.79
C MET A 167 -4.52 -6.42 -1.85
N PRO A 168 -4.45 -5.82 -3.05
CA PRO A 168 -4.67 -4.39 -3.22
C PRO A 168 -6.11 -3.94 -2.85
N PRO A 169 -6.35 -2.65 -2.59
CA PRO A 169 -5.36 -1.59 -2.41
C PRO A 169 -4.40 -1.90 -1.25
N ALA A 170 -3.15 -1.44 -1.37
CA ALA A 170 -2.13 -1.61 -0.35
C ALA A 170 -1.25 -0.35 -0.23
N LEU A 171 -1.02 0.09 1.00
CA LEU A 171 -0.16 1.20 1.40
C LEU A 171 1.23 0.70 1.79
N PHE A 172 2.24 1.45 1.36
CA PHE A 172 3.65 1.19 1.63
C PHE A 172 4.32 2.47 2.15
N GLY A 173 5.11 2.36 3.21
CA GLY A 173 5.94 3.45 3.73
C GLY A 173 7.23 3.64 2.92
N PRO A 174 7.97 4.76 3.12
CA PRO A 174 9.10 5.14 2.28
C PRO A 174 10.24 4.10 2.25
N GLN A 175 10.43 3.35 3.33
CA GLN A 175 11.39 2.24 3.42
C GLN A 175 11.14 1.11 2.42
N HIS A 176 9.92 1.02 1.84
CA HIS A 176 9.55 0.01 0.84
C HIS A 176 9.63 0.52 -0.60
N PHE A 177 9.80 1.82 -0.84
CA PHE A 177 9.80 2.39 -2.21
C PHE A 177 10.95 1.84 -3.08
N GLY A 178 12.12 1.61 -2.47
CA GLY A 178 13.23 0.94 -3.13
C GLY A 178 12.93 -0.51 -3.49
N ALA A 179 12.25 -1.25 -2.60
CA ALA A 179 11.84 -2.64 -2.86
C ALA A 179 10.78 -2.74 -3.95
N LEU A 180 9.80 -1.83 -3.97
CA LEU A 180 8.80 -1.70 -5.04
C LEU A 180 9.43 -1.42 -6.40
N SER A 181 10.42 -0.52 -6.42
CA SER A 181 11.17 -0.15 -7.64
C SER A 181 12.07 -1.29 -8.16
N ALA A 182 12.47 -2.22 -7.28
CA ALA A 182 13.35 -3.35 -7.57
C ALA A 182 12.61 -4.68 -7.79
N LEU A 183 11.27 -4.68 -7.84
CA LEU A 183 10.48 -5.88 -8.19
C LEU A 183 10.88 -6.41 -9.57
N SER A 184 10.73 -7.72 -9.77
CA SER A 184 11.07 -8.39 -11.03
C SER A 184 10.13 -9.55 -11.36
N GLY A 185 9.97 -9.81 -12.66
CA GLY A 185 9.00 -10.79 -13.18
C GLY A 185 7.54 -10.43 -12.88
N ASP A 186 6.62 -11.36 -13.11
CA ASP A 186 5.19 -11.12 -12.96
C ASP A 186 4.71 -11.09 -11.49
N ARG A 187 5.63 -11.23 -10.53
CA ARG A 187 5.31 -11.07 -9.11
C ARG A 187 5.05 -9.59 -8.84
N GLY A 188 3.78 -9.25 -8.60
CA GLY A 188 3.40 -7.94 -8.08
C GLY A 188 3.91 -7.71 -6.65
N ALA A 189 3.50 -6.59 -6.04
CA ALA A 189 3.93 -6.21 -4.70
C ALA A 189 3.52 -7.20 -3.57
N GLY A 190 2.72 -8.24 -3.86
CA GLY A 190 2.27 -9.24 -2.87
C GLY A 190 3.41 -9.94 -2.11
N ALA A 191 4.60 -10.10 -2.70
CA ALA A 191 5.76 -10.64 -1.98
C ALA A 191 6.25 -9.71 -0.84
N LEU A 192 6.01 -8.40 -0.95
CA LEU A 192 6.29 -7.43 0.10
C LEU A 192 5.17 -7.38 1.14
N LEU A 193 3.98 -7.92 0.85
CA LEU A 193 2.84 -7.93 1.77
C LEU A 193 2.87 -9.11 2.77
N HIS A 194 3.97 -9.87 2.82
CA HIS A 194 4.21 -10.82 3.90
C HIS A 194 4.24 -10.09 5.24
N ASP A 195 3.50 -10.64 6.22
CA ASP A 195 3.26 -10.08 7.56
C ASP A 195 2.79 -8.60 7.59
N ALA A 196 2.28 -8.07 6.48
CA ALA A 196 1.70 -6.72 6.48
C ALA A 196 0.41 -6.70 7.33
N ALA A 197 0.16 -5.57 8.00
CA ALA A 197 -1.13 -5.34 8.63
C ALA A 197 -2.24 -5.36 7.56
N THR A 198 -3.47 -5.71 7.93
CA THR A 198 -4.59 -5.74 6.99
C THR A 198 -5.88 -5.16 7.55
N ILE A 199 -6.70 -4.60 6.65
CA ILE A 199 -8.09 -4.24 6.92
C ILE A 199 -8.99 -5.13 6.09
N ALA A 200 -9.98 -5.75 6.76
CA ALA A 200 -10.97 -6.59 6.11
C ALA A 200 -11.88 -5.76 5.19
N LEU A 201 -12.03 -6.21 3.94
CA LEU A 201 -13.05 -5.76 3.01
C LEU A 201 -13.97 -6.94 2.72
N ASP A 202 -15.29 -6.68 2.67
CA ASP A 202 -16.27 -7.70 2.27
C ASP A 202 -15.84 -8.34 0.93
N PRO A 203 -15.75 -9.68 0.82
CA PRO A 203 -15.41 -10.36 -0.43
C PRO A 203 -16.27 -9.96 -1.64
N ALA A 204 -17.51 -9.50 -1.43
CA ALA A 204 -18.37 -8.97 -2.49
C ALA A 204 -17.97 -7.56 -2.99
N LEU A 205 -17.12 -6.85 -2.24
CA LEU A 205 -16.52 -5.57 -2.60
C LEU A 205 -15.04 -5.71 -3.03
N ALA A 206 -14.35 -6.77 -2.56
CA ALA A 206 -12.97 -7.10 -2.89
C ALA A 206 -12.82 -7.90 -4.21
N ILE A 207 -13.75 -7.75 -5.16
CA ILE A 207 -13.73 -8.47 -6.44
C ILE A 207 -12.77 -7.79 -7.42
N ASP A 208 -11.74 -8.53 -7.86
CA ASP A 208 -11.00 -8.26 -9.09
C ASP A 208 -11.73 -8.97 -10.26
N ILE A 209 -12.10 -8.20 -11.28
CA ILE A 209 -12.83 -8.72 -12.45
C ILE A 209 -11.81 -9.24 -13.46
N ASP A 210 -11.57 -10.55 -13.46
CA ASP A 210 -10.47 -11.17 -14.22
C ASP A 210 -10.92 -12.16 -15.30
N SER A 211 -12.20 -12.53 -15.29
CA SER A 211 -12.90 -13.29 -16.32
C SER A 211 -14.26 -12.68 -16.69
N LYS A 212 -14.83 -13.10 -17.83
CA LYS A 212 -16.19 -12.70 -18.24
C LYS A 212 -17.24 -13.10 -17.19
N ASP A 213 -17.02 -14.19 -16.47
CA ASP A 213 -17.90 -14.65 -15.39
C ASP A 213 -17.84 -13.73 -14.17
N ASP A 214 -16.68 -13.14 -13.86
CA ASP A 214 -16.55 -12.12 -12.80
C ASP A 214 -17.31 -10.85 -13.17
N LEU A 215 -17.22 -10.42 -14.44
CA LEU A 215 -17.95 -9.26 -14.92
C LEU A 215 -19.47 -9.47 -14.86
N GLU A 216 -19.94 -10.68 -15.15
CA GLU A 216 -21.36 -11.00 -15.07
C GLU A 216 -21.85 -11.06 -13.60
N ARG A 217 -21.06 -11.64 -12.69
CA ARG A 217 -21.32 -11.55 -11.23
C ARG A 217 -21.35 -10.10 -10.73
N ALA A 218 -20.48 -9.24 -11.28
CA ALA A 218 -20.43 -7.82 -10.96
C ALA A 218 -21.68 -7.07 -11.45
N ARG A 219 -22.15 -7.33 -12.68
CA ARG A 219 -23.38 -6.73 -13.24
C ARG A 219 -24.61 -7.04 -12.38
N GLN A 220 -24.83 -8.30 -12.05
CA GLN A 220 -25.91 -8.74 -11.16
C GLN A 220 -25.85 -8.07 -9.77
N SER A 221 -24.66 -7.63 -9.34
CA SER A 221 -24.47 -6.92 -8.07
C SER A 221 -24.75 -5.42 -8.18
N VAL A 222 -24.45 -4.80 -9.33
CA VAL A 222 -24.85 -3.42 -9.64
C VAL A 222 -26.36 -3.31 -9.82
N GLU A 223 -26.99 -4.23 -10.57
CA GLU A 223 -28.44 -4.25 -10.79
C GLU A 223 -29.23 -4.42 -9.51
N ARG A 224 -28.78 -5.30 -8.59
CA ARG A 224 -29.40 -5.45 -7.26
C ARG A 224 -29.32 -4.17 -6.43
N LYS A 225 -28.22 -3.41 -6.49
CA LYS A 225 -28.12 -2.09 -5.84
C LYS A 225 -29.07 -1.08 -6.47
N TRP A 226 -29.20 -1.06 -7.80
CA TRP A 226 -30.08 -0.14 -8.53
C TRP A 226 -31.58 -0.43 -8.34
N ASN A 227 -31.95 -1.71 -8.25
CA ASN A 227 -33.35 -2.12 -8.06
C ASN A 227 -33.76 -2.11 -6.57
N GLY A 228 -32.85 -2.40 -5.64
CA GLY A 228 -33.10 -2.29 -4.19
C GLY A 228 -33.33 -0.85 -3.68
N GLY A 229 -32.89 0.16 -4.45
CA GLY A 229 -33.13 1.58 -4.17
C GLY A 229 -34.50 2.11 -4.60
N ARG A 230 -35.24 1.39 -5.48
CA ARG A 230 -36.53 1.85 -6.04
C ARG A 230 -37.76 1.18 -5.39
N GLY A 231 -37.64 0.82 -4.11
CA GLY A 231 -38.66 0.07 -3.37
C GLY A 231 -39.02 0.64 -1.99
N ARG A 232 -38.66 1.91 -1.72
CA ARG A 232 -39.02 2.65 -0.49
C ARG A 232 -39.26 4.13 -0.81
N ASP A 233 -40.32 4.38 -1.56
CA ASP A 233 -41.10 5.63 -1.61
C ASP A 233 -42.58 5.25 -1.43
#